data_AF-A0A849G4F6-F1
#
_entry.id   AF-A0A849G4F6-F1
#
_cell.length_a   1.000
_cell.length_b   1.000
_cell.length_c   1.000
_cell.angle_alpha   90.00
_cell.angle_beta   90.00
_cell.angle_gamma   90.00
#
_symmetry.space_group_name_H-M   'P 1'
#
loop_
_entity.id
_entity.type
_entity.pdbx_description
1 polymer ?
#
loop_
_entity_poly.entity_id
_entity_poly.type
_entity_poly.pdbx_seq_one_letter_code
_entity_poly.pdbx_strand_id
1 'polypeptide(L)' 'MTLKIIGSGFGRTGTMPTKPALEELGFGPCHHMVEVMQRTDQPARWPALARGEPAAV' A
#
# COMPACT_ATOMS: atom_id res chain seq x y z
N MET A 1 4.42 9.77 10.22
CA MET A 1 4.08 8.68 11.16
C MET A 1 4.87 7.44 10.77
N THR A 2 5.39 6.69 11.74
CA THR A 2 6.09 5.42 11.48
C THR A 2 5.10 4.34 11.07
N LEU A 3 5.48 3.46 10.14
CA LEU A 3 4.69 2.30 9.73
C LEU A 3 4.50 1.34 10.92
N LYS A 4 3.25 0.92 11.18
CA LYS A 4 2.88 0.05 12.32
C LYS A 4 2.57 -1.40 11.94
N ILE A 5 2.02 -1.62 10.74
CA ILE A 5 1.53 -2.93 10.28
C ILE A 5 1.99 -3.16 8.84
N ILE A 6 2.41 -4.40 8.54
CA ILE A 6 2.68 -4.88 7.18
C ILE A 6 1.69 -6.00 6.88
N GLY A 7 0.81 -5.78 5.91
CA GLY A 7 -0.10 -6.82 5.41
C GLY A 7 0.59 -7.71 4.39
N SER A 8 1.00 -8.93 4.79
CA SER A 8 1.67 -9.90 3.91
C SER A 8 0.72 -10.80 3.10
N GLY A 9 -0.59 -10.50 3.12
CA GLY A 9 -1.61 -11.27 2.41
C GLY A 9 -1.61 -11.02 0.91
N PHE A 10 -1.92 -12.04 0.12
CA PHE A 10 -2.07 -11.92 -1.32
C PHE A 10 -3.35 -11.18 -1.72
N GLY A 11 -3.41 -10.72 -2.98
CA GLY A 11 -4.65 -10.21 -3.55
C GLY A 11 -5.79 -11.22 -3.37
N ARG A 12 -6.98 -10.71 -3.05
CA ARG A 12 -8.22 -11.50 -2.84
C ARG A 12 -8.26 -12.32 -1.54
N THR A 13 -7.29 -12.21 -0.64
CA THR A 13 -7.33 -12.85 0.70
C THR A 13 -7.86 -11.90 1.78
N GLY A 14 -8.88 -11.10 1.48
CA GLY A 14 -9.47 -10.16 2.43
C GLY A 14 -8.75 -8.80 2.56
N THR A 15 -7.85 -8.43 1.65
CA THR A 15 -7.10 -7.15 1.72
C THR A 15 -8.00 -5.90 1.70
N MET A 16 -9.09 -5.94 0.92
CA MET A 16 -10.02 -4.82 0.80
C MET A 16 -10.79 -4.53 2.10
N PRO A 17 -11.39 -5.53 2.80
CA PRO A 17 -12.01 -5.27 4.10
C PRO A 17 -10.99 -5.01 5.23
N THR A 18 -9.76 -5.54 5.15
CA THR A 18 -8.73 -5.25 6.17
C THR A 18 -8.32 -3.78 6.19
N LYS A 19 -8.23 -3.12 5.03
CA LYS A 19 -7.88 -1.70 4.92
C LYS A 19 -8.74 -0.79 5.83
N PRO A 20 -10.08 -0.69 5.65
CA PRO A 20 -10.91 0.20 6.46
C PRO A 20 -10.97 -0.25 7.92
N ALA A 21 -10.85 -1.55 8.22
CA ALA A 21 -10.81 -2.02 9.61
C ALA A 21 -9.59 -1.48 10.37
N LEU A 22 -8.41 -1.42 9.72
CA LEU A 22 -7.22 -0.83 10.33
C LEU A 22 -7.35 0.69 10.52
N GLU A 23 -8.00 1.37 9.57
CA GLU A 23 -8.29 2.81 9.65
C GLU A 23 -9.25 3.11 10.82
N GLU A 24 -10.33 2.34 10.95
CA GLU A 24 -11.32 2.43 12.04
C GLU A 24 -10.69 2.15 13.42
N LEU A 25 -9.79 1.17 13.51
CA LEU A 25 -9.05 0.86 14.74
C LEU A 25 -7.99 1.91 15.12
N GLY A 26 -7.83 2.98 14.34
CA GLY A 26 -6.93 4.10 14.68
C GLY A 26 -5.47 3.87 14.32
N PHE A 27 -5.16 2.93 13.41
CA PHE A 27 -3.79 2.77 12.91
C PHE A 27 -3.37 3.88 11.93
N GLY A 28 -4.29 4.75 11.52
CA GLY A 28 -4.08 5.80 10.54
C GLY A 28 -4.37 5.30 9.12
N PRO A 29 -4.01 6.07 8.07
CA PRO A 29 -4.28 5.70 6.70
C PRO A 29 -3.59 4.39 6.32
N CYS A 30 -4.32 3.48 5.67
CA CYS A 30 -3.79 2.18 5.25
C CYS A 30 -3.57 2.14 3.73
N HIS A 31 -2.33 1.93 3.28
CA HIS A 31 -2.01 1.83 1.86
C HIS A 31 -2.51 0.50 1.26
N HIS A 32 -3.12 0.56 0.07
CA HIS A 32 -3.64 -0.60 -0.66
C HIS A 32 -3.52 -0.36 -2.18
N MET A 33 -3.83 -1.39 -2.99
CA MET A 33 -3.77 -1.29 -4.45
C MET A 33 -4.74 -0.24 -5.03
N VAL A 34 -5.81 0.11 -4.30
CA VAL A 34 -6.77 1.13 -4.76
C VAL A 34 -6.12 2.52 -4.82
N GLU A 35 -5.26 2.86 -3.88
CA GLU A 35 -4.49 4.11 -3.90
C GLU A 35 -3.42 4.11 -5.00
N VAL A 36 -2.86 2.94 -5.32
CA VAL A 36 -1.92 2.79 -6.44
C VAL A 36 -2.63 3.07 -7.77
N MET A 37 -3.82 2.52 -7.97
CA MET A 37 -4.60 2.74 -9.21
C MET A 37 -5.11 4.18 -9.34
N GLN A 38 -5.35 4.87 -8.23
CA GLN A 38 -5.81 6.27 -8.24
C GLN A 38 -4.69 7.29 -8.50
N ARG A 39 -3.42 6.88 -8.41
CA ARG A 39 -2.25 7.75 -8.58
C ARG A 39 -1.44 7.33 -9.79
N THR A 40 -1.45 8.14 -10.84
CA THR A 40 -0.84 7.79 -12.14
C THR A 40 0.67 7.57 -12.09
N ASP A 41 1.37 8.10 -11.09
CA ASP A 41 2.82 7.92 -10.89
C ASP A 41 3.18 6.56 -10.28
N GLN A 42 2.29 5.98 -9.46
CA GLN A 42 2.63 4.79 -8.66
C GLN A 42 2.76 3.48 -9.46
N PRO A 43 1.94 3.19 -10.49
CA PRO A 43 2.05 1.96 -11.26
C PRO A 43 3.43 1.75 -11.89
N ALA A 44 4.07 2.82 -12.36
CA ALA A 44 5.43 2.75 -12.91
C ALA A 44 6.52 2.70 -11.83
N ARG A 45 6.27 3.31 -10.66
CA ARG A 45 7.23 3.42 -9.57
C ARG A 45 7.52 2.09 -8.88
N TRP A 46 6.49 1.27 -8.64
CA TRP A 46 6.67 0.00 -7.92
C TRP A 46 7.58 -1.01 -8.65
N PRO A 47 7.43 -1.24 -9.97
CA PRO A 47 8.36 -2.08 -10.72
C PRO A 47 9.80 -1.57 -10.72
N ALA A 48 10.01 -0.24 -10.77
CA ALA A 48 11.35 0.36 -10.71
C ALA A 48 12.02 0.07 -9.36
N LEU A 49 11.31 0.28 -8.26
CA LEU A 49 11.81 -0.03 -6.91
C LEU A 49 12.10 -1.52 -6.73
N ALA A 50 11.26 -2.41 -7.29
CA ALA A 50 11.47 -3.84 -7.26
C ALA A 50 12.75 -4.28 -8.01
N ARG A 51 13.22 -3.48 -8.98
CA ARG A 51 14.49 -3.69 -9.69
C ARG A 51 15.70 -3.06 -8.96
N GLY A 52 15.49 -2.43 -7.80
CA GLY A 52 16.55 -1.76 -7.05
C GLY A 52 16.89 -0.35 -7.55
N GLU A 53 16.05 0.25 -8.40
CA GLU A 53 16.20 1.66 -8.79
C GLU A 53 15.90 2.56 -7.58
N PRO A 54 16.59 3.70 -7.41
CA PRO A 54 16.37 4.58 -6.28
C PRO A 54 14.97 5.20 -6.32
N ALA A 55 14.35 5.35 -5.14
CA ALA A 55 13.15 6.17 -5.03
C ALA A 55 13.50 7.62 -5.37
N ALA A 56 12.79 8.22 -6.33
CA ALA A 56 12.80 9.66 -6.48
C ALA A 56 12.26 10.27 -5.18
N VAL A 57 13.07 11.11 -4.53
CA VAL A 57 12.75 11.80 -3.27
C VAL A 57 11.84 12.99 -3.57
#